data_AF-A0A0P4VPU8-F1
#
_entry.id   AF-A0A0P4VPU8-F1
#
_cell.length_a   1.000
_cell.length_b   1.000
_cell.length_c   1.000
_cell.angle_alpha   90.00
_cell.angle_beta   90.00
_cell.angle_gamma   90.00
#
_symmetry.space_group_name_H-M   'P 1'
#
loop_
_entity.id
_entity.type
_entity.pdbx_description
1 polymer ?
#
loop_
_entity_poly.entity_id
_entity_poly.type
_entity_poly.pdbx_seq_one_letter_code
_entity_poly.pdbx_strand_id
1 'polypeptide(L)'
;MNLRLFKLLYQNWMRGAPPIAPYKHIVQIGDPVLRQTAKDVDPTKLNDSFVQQLFSRLYVLMKKSDAAGIAAPQIGVSLRVFAIQFPAKKEYHSPVLYDQREMEPIPLQVWVNPIMKVLDYEKIVFEECCQSMKGYTANIPRYKKILLTGLDHNGKEKSWEAKGWTARIIQHEMDHLDGKFFTDIMDPKSLACTIWDVVNRNE
;
A
#
# COMPACT_ATOMS: atom_id res chain seq x y z
N MET A 1 0.50 29.17 -34.19
CA MET A 1 0.80 28.63 -32.84
C MET A 1 0.10 27.28 -32.69
N ASN A 2 0.84 26.20 -32.44
CA ASN A 2 0.26 24.85 -32.37
C ASN A 2 -0.61 24.72 -31.10
N LEU A 3 -1.93 24.62 -31.25
CA LEU A 3 -2.89 24.52 -30.14
C LEU A 3 -2.52 23.40 -29.14
N ARG A 4 -1.88 22.32 -29.61
CA ARG A 4 -1.42 21.22 -28.76
C ARG A 4 -0.27 21.63 -27.85
N LEU A 5 0.66 22.44 -28.37
CA LEU A 5 1.80 22.97 -27.60
C LEU A 5 1.32 24.02 -26.60
N PHE A 6 0.39 24.90 -26.99
CA PHE A 6 -0.25 25.86 -26.08
C PHE A 6 -1.00 25.15 -24.95
N LYS A 7 -1.79 24.10 -25.26
CA LYS A 7 -2.52 23.32 -24.26
C LYS A 7 -1.57 22.63 -23.27
N LEU A 8 -0.47 22.05 -23.73
CA LEU A 8 0.55 21.43 -22.86
C LEU A 8 1.24 22.47 -21.96
N LEU A 9 1.64 23.61 -22.53
CA LEU A 9 2.26 24.70 -21.76
C LEU A 9 1.29 25.29 -20.74
N TYR A 10 0.04 25.53 -21.11
CA TYR A 10 -0.99 26.03 -20.22
C TYR A 10 -1.34 25.02 -19.10
N GLN A 11 -1.45 23.73 -19.43
CA GLN A 11 -1.67 22.68 -18.43
C GLN A 11 -0.50 22.55 -17.46
N ASN A 12 0.74 22.65 -17.94
CA ASN A 12 1.92 22.63 -17.07
C ASN A 12 2.02 23.89 -16.21
N TRP A 13 1.69 25.05 -16.76
CA TRP A 13 1.65 26.32 -16.03
C TRP A 13 0.59 26.31 -14.92
N MET A 14 -0.61 25.79 -15.21
CA MET A 14 -1.69 25.62 -14.21
C MET A 14 -1.37 24.58 -13.13
N ARG A 15 -0.54 23.57 -13.42
CA ARG A 15 -0.19 22.49 -12.48
C ARG A 15 0.95 22.84 -11.52
N GLY A 16 1.71 23.90 -11.79
CA GLY A 16 2.91 24.25 -11.03
C GLY A 16 4.06 23.24 -11.23
N ALA A 17 5.19 23.47 -10.54
CA ALA A 17 6.27 22.50 -10.51
C ALA A 17 5.77 21.18 -9.87
N PRO A 18 6.10 20.01 -10.43
CA PRO A 18 5.70 18.75 -9.82
C PRO A 18 6.26 18.69 -8.40
N PRO A 19 5.48 18.21 -7.41
CA PRO A 19 5.99 18.05 -6.06
C PRO A 19 7.22 17.14 -6.08
N ILE A 20 8.12 17.34 -5.11
CA ILE A 20 9.32 16.50 -4.92
C ILE A 20 8.96 15.37 -3.96
N ALA A 21 9.19 14.13 -4.39
CA ALA A 21 8.98 12.95 -3.55
C ALA A 21 10.08 12.84 -2.47
N PRO A 22 9.81 12.26 -1.27
CA PRO A 22 8.56 11.62 -0.87
C PRO A 22 7.44 12.61 -0.54
N TYR A 23 6.27 12.45 -1.15
CA TYR A 23 5.13 13.37 -1.01
C TYR A 23 4.55 13.40 0.41
N LYS A 24 3.97 14.54 0.79
CA LYS A 24 3.25 14.71 2.07
C LYS A 24 1.82 14.16 2.05
N HIS A 25 1.44 13.46 0.99
CA HIS A 25 0.13 12.87 0.77
C HIS A 25 0.28 11.50 0.08
N ILE A 26 -0.79 10.73 0.10
CA ILE A 26 -0.88 9.44 -0.60
C ILE A 26 -1.38 9.74 -2.02
N VAL A 27 -0.61 9.35 -3.04
CA VAL A 27 -1.02 9.52 -4.44
C VAL A 27 -2.28 8.71 -4.73
N GLN A 28 -3.05 9.12 -5.73
CA GLN A 28 -4.28 8.41 -6.10
C GLN A 28 -4.11 7.66 -7.41
N ILE A 29 -4.93 6.63 -7.61
CA ILE A 29 -5.02 5.86 -8.85
C ILE A 29 -5.12 6.82 -10.05
N GLY A 30 -4.25 6.60 -11.03
CA GLY A 30 -4.00 7.52 -12.14
C GLY A 30 -2.61 8.16 -12.09
N ASP A 31 -1.97 8.25 -10.91
CA ASP A 31 -0.54 8.58 -10.83
C ASP A 31 0.31 7.43 -11.42
N PRO A 32 1.19 7.70 -12.40
CA PRO A 32 1.96 6.65 -13.08
C PRO A 32 2.91 5.90 -12.14
N VAL A 33 3.33 6.48 -11.01
CA VAL A 33 4.23 5.79 -10.07
C VAL A 33 3.60 4.51 -9.50
N LEU A 34 2.27 4.47 -9.35
CA LEU A 34 1.53 3.32 -8.84
C LEU A 34 1.51 2.13 -9.81
N ARG A 35 1.91 2.34 -11.06
CA ARG A 35 1.96 1.33 -12.13
C ARG A 35 3.39 0.96 -12.54
N GLN A 36 4.40 1.52 -11.88
CA GLN A 36 5.80 1.20 -12.12
C GLN A 36 6.25 0.08 -11.18
N THR A 37 7.03 -0.86 -11.70
CA THR A 37 7.78 -1.80 -10.85
C THR A 37 8.87 -1.02 -10.11
N ALA A 38 8.80 -1.05 -8.79
CA ALA A 38 9.72 -0.36 -7.91
C ALA A 38 11.11 -0.99 -7.94
N LYS A 39 12.14 -0.14 -7.83
CA LYS A 39 13.54 -0.57 -7.84
C LYS A 39 14.04 -0.94 -6.44
N ASP A 40 14.99 -1.84 -6.38
CA ASP A 40 15.68 -2.16 -5.13
C ASP A 40 16.39 -0.93 -4.56
N VAL A 41 16.36 -0.82 -3.25
CA VAL A 41 17.19 0.10 -2.48
C VAL A 41 18.59 -0.48 -2.39
N ASP A 42 19.60 0.31 -2.70
CA ASP A 42 20.99 -0.04 -2.41
C ASP A 42 21.18 -0.13 -0.87
N PRO A 43 21.53 -1.29 -0.29
CA PRO A 43 21.67 -1.44 1.16
C PRO A 43 22.71 -0.49 1.78
N THR A 44 23.70 -0.04 0.99
CA THR A 44 24.71 0.92 1.47
C THR A 44 24.15 2.33 1.70
N LYS A 45 22.98 2.63 1.11
CA LYS A 45 22.32 3.94 1.15
C LYS A 45 21.21 4.02 2.18
N LEU A 46 21.02 3.01 3.02
CA LEU A 46 19.95 3.01 4.02
C LEU A 46 20.05 4.18 5.01
N ASN A 47 21.27 4.64 5.29
CA ASN A 47 21.52 5.79 6.16
C ASN A 47 21.45 7.14 5.43
N ASP A 48 21.26 7.15 4.11
CA ASP A 48 21.14 8.39 3.34
C ASP A 48 19.92 9.17 3.80
N SER A 49 20.05 10.50 3.84
CA SER A 49 18.99 11.41 4.30
C SER A 49 17.67 11.20 3.55
N PHE A 50 17.72 10.87 2.26
CA PHE A 50 16.55 10.58 1.46
C PHE A 50 15.82 9.30 1.92
N VAL A 51 16.55 8.22 2.19
CA VAL A 51 15.95 6.93 2.62
C VAL A 51 15.37 7.04 4.02
N GLN A 52 16.05 7.77 4.92
CA GLN A 52 15.53 8.06 6.25
C GLN A 52 14.26 8.93 6.19
N GLN A 53 14.22 9.93 5.30
CA GLN A 53 13.01 10.72 5.04
C GLN A 53 11.88 9.88 4.46
N LEU A 54 12.19 8.91 3.59
CA LEU A 54 11.22 7.96 3.06
C LEU A 54 10.58 7.13 4.19
N PHE A 55 11.38 6.53 5.07
CA PHE A 55 10.85 5.73 6.19
C PHE A 55 9.98 6.56 7.13
N SER A 56 10.45 7.75 7.49
CA SER A 56 9.67 8.69 8.31
C SER A 56 8.35 9.08 7.63
N ARG A 57 8.38 9.31 6.30
CA ARG A 57 7.17 9.65 5.54
C ARG A 57 6.15 8.51 5.52
N LEU A 58 6.60 7.28 5.29
CA LEU A 58 5.73 6.09 5.32
C LEU A 58 5.03 5.99 6.68
N TYR A 59 5.78 6.09 7.78
CA TYR A 59 5.20 6.03 9.11
C TYR A 59 4.15 7.14 9.34
N VAL A 60 4.49 8.40 9.05
CA VAL A 60 3.60 9.53 9.27
C VAL A 60 2.30 9.38 8.47
N LEU A 61 2.37 8.95 7.21
CA LEU A 61 1.19 8.80 6.36
C LEU A 61 0.37 7.56 6.67
N MET A 62 1.00 6.44 7.02
CA MET A 62 0.30 5.24 7.48
C MET A 62 -0.55 5.57 8.71
N LYS A 63 0.06 6.20 9.72
CA LYS A 63 -0.63 6.61 10.95
C LYS A 63 -1.73 7.64 10.71
N LYS A 64 -1.51 8.62 9.83
CA LYS A 64 -2.50 9.65 9.52
C LYS A 64 -3.73 9.11 8.75
N SER A 65 -3.58 7.98 8.07
CA SER A 65 -4.62 7.40 7.21
C SER A 65 -5.25 6.13 7.79
N ASP A 66 -4.90 5.75 9.03
CA ASP A 66 -5.31 4.50 9.67
C ASP A 66 -5.10 3.26 8.78
N ALA A 67 -4.07 3.29 7.95
CA ALA A 67 -3.75 2.20 7.04
C ALA A 67 -2.96 1.10 7.76
N ALA A 68 -3.27 -0.16 7.44
CA ALA A 68 -2.53 -1.30 7.95
C ALA A 68 -1.14 -1.46 7.30
N GLY A 69 -0.98 -0.91 6.10
CA GLY A 69 0.27 -0.89 5.34
C GLY A 69 0.32 0.31 4.41
N ILE A 70 1.54 0.69 4.02
CA ILE A 70 1.78 1.69 2.98
C ILE A 70 3.10 1.41 2.28
N ALA A 71 3.10 1.49 0.95
CA ALA A 71 4.26 1.28 0.10
C ALA A 71 4.86 2.60 -0.40
N ALA A 72 6.17 2.65 -0.61
CA ALA A 72 6.88 3.82 -1.13
C ALA A 72 6.30 4.39 -2.45
N PRO A 73 5.83 3.57 -3.41
CA PRO A 73 5.15 4.08 -4.59
C PRO A 73 3.93 4.95 -4.27
N GLN A 74 3.19 4.63 -3.20
CA GLN A 74 2.01 5.39 -2.79
C GLN A 74 2.35 6.80 -2.26
N ILE A 75 3.63 7.13 -2.08
CA ILE A 75 4.11 8.46 -1.68
C ILE A 75 5.08 9.04 -2.72
N GLY A 76 4.98 8.57 -3.97
CA GLY A 76 5.72 9.11 -5.10
C GLY A 76 7.14 8.54 -5.28
N VAL A 77 7.53 7.51 -4.52
CA VAL A 77 8.89 6.95 -4.55
C VAL A 77 8.88 5.51 -5.06
N SER A 78 9.40 5.28 -6.27
CA SER A 78 9.46 3.95 -6.89
C SER A 78 10.64 3.10 -6.36
N LEU A 79 10.63 2.84 -5.04
CA LEU A 79 11.58 1.96 -4.35
C LEU A 79 10.86 0.81 -3.64
N ARG A 80 11.51 -0.36 -3.55
CA ARG A 80 10.96 -1.57 -2.91
C ARG A 80 10.96 -1.46 -1.38
N VAL A 81 10.10 -0.61 -0.85
CA VAL A 81 9.96 -0.37 0.58
C VAL A 81 8.48 -0.29 0.93
N PHE A 82 8.06 -0.98 1.98
CA PHE A 82 6.75 -0.75 2.59
C PHE A 82 6.86 -0.75 4.13
N ALA A 83 5.92 -0.07 4.77
CA ALA A 83 5.71 -0.13 6.21
C ALA A 83 4.41 -0.89 6.50
N ILE A 84 4.37 -1.58 7.64
CA ILE A 84 3.21 -2.35 8.09
C ILE A 84 3.04 -2.20 9.60
N GLN A 85 1.79 -2.07 10.05
CA GLN A 85 1.40 -2.06 11.45
C GLN A 85 -0.07 -2.49 11.57
N PHE A 86 -0.40 -3.24 12.62
CA PHE A 86 -1.77 -3.64 12.88
C PHE A 86 -2.05 -3.67 14.38
N PRO A 87 -3.18 -3.09 14.84
CA PRO A 87 -3.46 -2.96 16.26
C PRO A 87 -3.75 -4.29 16.93
N ALA A 88 -3.61 -4.31 18.26
CA ALA A 88 -4.08 -5.42 19.07
C ALA A 88 -5.61 -5.53 19.03
N LYS A 89 -6.14 -6.73 19.24
CA LYS A 89 -7.59 -7.02 19.23
C LYS A 89 -8.43 -6.03 20.05
N LYS A 90 -7.94 -5.63 21.24
CA LYS A 90 -8.59 -4.67 22.15
C LYS A 90 -8.76 -3.26 21.57
N GLU A 91 -7.92 -2.89 20.60
CA GLU A 91 -7.91 -1.58 19.93
C GLU A 91 -8.63 -1.63 18.58
N TYR A 92 -9.07 -2.82 18.14
CA TYR A 92 -9.77 -2.99 16.87
C TYR A 92 -11.29 -2.88 17.07
N HIS A 93 -11.97 -2.21 16.13
CA HIS A 93 -13.38 -1.86 16.25
C HIS A 93 -14.33 -3.08 16.33
N SER A 94 -13.92 -4.25 15.81
CA SER A 94 -14.74 -5.47 15.84
C SER A 94 -13.91 -6.70 16.24
N PRO A 95 -13.93 -7.10 17.53
CA PRO A 95 -13.23 -8.29 18.01
C PRO A 95 -13.67 -9.59 17.31
N VAL A 96 -14.93 -9.66 16.88
CA VAL A 96 -15.48 -10.82 16.15
C VAL A 96 -14.86 -10.91 14.76
N LEU A 97 -14.80 -9.80 14.02
CA LEU A 97 -14.13 -9.78 12.71
C LEU A 97 -12.63 -10.06 12.83
N TYR A 98 -12.02 -9.61 13.93
CA TYR A 98 -10.61 -9.87 14.23
C TYR A 98 -10.31 -11.36 14.26
N ASP A 99 -11.14 -12.15 14.97
CA ASP A 99 -10.98 -13.61 15.04
C ASP A 99 -11.32 -14.29 13.72
N GLN A 100 -12.45 -13.91 13.08
CA GLN A 100 -12.91 -14.51 11.83
C GLN A 100 -11.92 -14.34 10.67
N ARG A 101 -11.13 -13.27 10.69
CA ARG A 101 -10.14 -12.96 9.65
C ARG A 101 -8.72 -13.36 10.04
N GLU A 102 -8.56 -14.08 11.16
CA GLU A 102 -7.25 -14.49 11.70
C GLU A 102 -6.28 -13.30 11.78
N MET A 103 -6.74 -12.19 12.38
CA MET A 103 -5.91 -11.01 12.58
C MET A 103 -4.98 -11.20 13.78
N GLU A 104 -3.81 -10.61 13.71
CA GLU A 104 -2.82 -10.60 14.78
C GLU A 104 -2.20 -9.20 14.90
N PRO A 105 -1.74 -8.77 16.10
CA PRO A 105 -1.07 -7.49 16.24
C PRO A 105 0.26 -7.51 15.48
N ILE A 106 0.53 -6.43 14.74
CA ILE A 106 1.79 -6.25 14.02
C ILE A 106 2.44 -4.98 14.57
N PRO A 107 3.60 -5.08 15.27
CA PRO A 107 4.33 -3.88 15.64
C PRO A 107 4.78 -3.14 14.38
N LEU A 108 4.87 -1.81 14.47
CA LEU A 108 5.37 -0.99 13.37
C LEU A 108 6.73 -1.51 12.90
N GLN A 109 6.81 -1.86 11.63
CA GLN A 109 8.06 -2.28 11.03
C GLN A 109 8.10 -1.90 9.55
N VAL A 110 9.31 -1.71 9.05
CA VAL A 110 9.59 -1.45 7.64
C VAL A 110 10.23 -2.68 7.02
N TRP A 111 9.91 -2.94 5.77
CA TRP A 111 10.53 -3.95 4.91
C TRP A 111 11.19 -3.27 3.74
N VAL A 112 12.47 -3.55 3.54
CA VAL A 112 13.28 -3.06 2.43
C VAL A 112 13.70 -4.22 1.56
N ASN A 113 13.59 -4.06 0.24
CA ASN A 113 13.80 -5.08 -0.78
C ASN A 113 13.10 -6.41 -0.45
N PRO A 114 11.81 -6.40 -0.06
CA PRO A 114 11.13 -7.63 0.26
C PRO A 114 10.93 -8.51 -0.98
N ILE A 115 11.04 -9.82 -0.74
CA ILE A 115 10.72 -10.89 -1.66
C ILE A 115 9.70 -11.79 -0.96
N MET A 116 8.66 -12.19 -1.68
CA MET A 116 7.58 -13.03 -1.17
C MET A 116 7.57 -14.38 -1.88
N LYS A 117 7.45 -15.46 -1.12
CA LYS A 117 7.19 -16.82 -1.61
C LYS A 117 5.85 -17.31 -1.05
N VAL A 118 5.00 -17.87 -1.91
CA VAL A 118 3.75 -18.52 -1.46
C VAL A 118 4.07 -19.86 -0.81
N LEU A 119 3.56 -20.09 0.40
CA LEU A 119 3.69 -21.35 1.13
C LEU A 119 2.41 -22.19 1.07
N ASP A 120 1.25 -21.54 0.99
CA ASP A 120 -0.06 -22.17 0.85
C ASP A 120 -0.85 -21.45 -0.24
N TYR A 121 -1.24 -22.21 -1.28
CA TYR A 121 -1.92 -21.70 -2.46
C TYR A 121 -3.44 -21.63 -2.29
N GLU A 122 -4.00 -22.10 -1.17
CA GLU A 122 -5.41 -21.85 -0.82
C GLU A 122 -5.67 -20.34 -0.81
N LYS A 123 -6.72 -19.91 -1.50
CA LYS A 123 -7.10 -18.49 -1.57
C LYS A 123 -8.30 -18.20 -0.68
N ILE A 124 -8.12 -17.23 0.22
CA ILE A 124 -9.18 -16.72 1.09
C ILE A 124 -9.69 -15.41 0.50
N VAL A 125 -11.00 -15.24 0.43
CA VAL A 125 -11.65 -14.04 -0.12
C VAL A 125 -12.15 -13.18 1.04
N PHE A 126 -11.71 -11.93 1.07
CA PHE A 126 -12.25 -10.89 1.93
C PHE A 126 -12.23 -9.55 1.19
N GLU A 127 -13.00 -8.61 1.70
CA GLU A 127 -12.99 -7.23 1.24
C GLU A 127 -11.65 -6.54 1.57
N GLU A 128 -11.09 -5.81 0.60
CA GLU A 128 -9.97 -4.90 0.77
C GLU A 128 -10.34 -3.49 0.30
N CYS A 129 -9.61 -2.50 0.79
CA CYS A 129 -9.58 -1.13 0.27
C CYS A 129 -8.12 -0.68 0.13
N CYS A 130 -7.90 0.44 -0.56
CA CYS A 130 -6.57 1.02 -0.72
C CYS A 130 -6.62 2.53 -0.49
N GLN A 131 -5.65 3.08 0.24
CA GLN A 131 -5.55 4.54 0.44
C GLN A 131 -5.26 5.32 -0.84
N SER A 132 -4.78 4.63 -1.88
CA SER A 132 -4.60 5.18 -3.23
C SER A 132 -5.88 5.11 -4.09
N MET A 133 -6.99 4.56 -3.58
CA MET A 133 -8.32 4.60 -4.22
C MET A 133 -9.39 4.71 -3.13
N LYS A 134 -9.54 5.92 -2.59
CA LYS A 134 -10.41 6.18 -1.45
C LYS A 134 -11.89 6.04 -1.80
N GLY A 135 -12.67 5.55 -0.84
CA GLY A 135 -14.13 5.43 -0.96
C GLY A 135 -14.60 4.18 -1.70
N TYR A 136 -13.69 3.26 -2.03
CA TYR A 136 -14.05 2.00 -2.69
C TYR A 136 -13.47 0.79 -1.97
N THR A 137 -14.22 -0.30 -2.00
CA THR A 137 -13.81 -1.62 -1.56
C THR A 137 -14.12 -2.66 -2.64
N ALA A 138 -13.44 -3.80 -2.59
CA ALA A 138 -13.79 -4.97 -3.39
C ALA A 138 -13.31 -6.26 -2.74
N ASN A 139 -13.93 -7.39 -3.09
CA ASN A 139 -13.50 -8.72 -2.67
C ASN A 139 -12.23 -9.14 -3.41
N ILE A 140 -11.19 -9.46 -2.66
CA ILE A 140 -9.88 -9.88 -3.18
C ILE A 140 -9.54 -11.29 -2.70
N PRO A 141 -9.25 -12.24 -3.61
CA PRO A 141 -8.68 -13.52 -3.25
C PRO A 141 -7.18 -13.39 -2.95
N ARG A 142 -6.73 -13.82 -1.76
CA ARG A 142 -5.32 -13.80 -1.32
C ARG A 142 -4.86 -15.17 -0.86
N TYR A 143 -3.59 -15.49 -1.09
CA TYR A 143 -2.98 -16.71 -0.60
C TYR A 143 -2.99 -16.76 0.92
N LYS A 144 -3.28 -17.93 1.48
CA LYS A 144 -3.47 -18.15 2.92
C LYS A 144 -2.18 -18.01 3.71
N LYS A 145 -1.05 -18.47 3.17
CA LYS A 145 0.27 -18.44 3.84
C LYS A 145 1.38 -18.06 2.88
N ILE A 146 2.26 -17.17 3.32
CA ILE A 146 3.43 -16.70 2.57
C ILE A 146 4.67 -16.68 3.48
N LEU A 147 5.85 -16.68 2.85
CA LEU A 147 7.13 -16.37 3.46
C LEU A 147 7.62 -15.04 2.86
N LEU A 148 7.83 -14.06 3.72
CA LEU A 148 8.44 -12.79 3.37
C LEU A 148 9.90 -12.79 3.81
N THR A 149 10.81 -12.39 2.93
CA THR A 149 12.24 -12.21 3.24
C THR A 149 12.69 -10.84 2.76
N GLY A 150 13.59 -10.18 3.48
CA GLY A 150 14.12 -8.88 3.09
C GLY A 150 14.97 -8.28 4.20
N LEU A 151 15.14 -6.97 4.15
CA LEU A 151 15.89 -6.21 5.16
C LEU A 151 14.94 -5.41 6.05
N ASP A 152 15.36 -5.16 7.28
CA ASP A 152 14.77 -4.11 8.11
C ASP A 152 15.32 -2.71 7.76
N HIS A 153 14.87 -1.70 8.49
CA HIS A 153 15.29 -0.30 8.30
C HIS A 153 16.78 -0.05 8.59
N ASN A 154 17.46 -0.97 9.27
CA ASN A 154 18.90 -0.91 9.57
C ASN A 154 19.72 -1.79 8.60
N GLY A 155 19.07 -2.44 7.62
CA GLY A 155 19.74 -3.32 6.67
C GLY A 155 19.98 -4.74 7.19
N LYS A 156 19.41 -5.11 8.34
CA LYS A 156 19.52 -6.46 8.87
C LYS A 156 18.53 -7.38 8.15
N GLU A 157 19.00 -8.54 7.71
CA GLU A 157 18.13 -9.57 7.14
C GLU A 157 17.10 -10.05 8.15
N LYS A 158 15.86 -10.21 7.68
CA LYS A 158 14.78 -10.83 8.43
C LYS A 158 13.87 -11.63 7.51
N SER A 159 13.21 -12.61 8.10
CA SER A 159 12.19 -13.44 7.45
C SER A 159 10.95 -13.52 8.32
N TRP A 160 9.79 -13.70 7.68
CA TRP A 160 8.51 -13.81 8.34
C TRP A 160 7.57 -14.75 7.58
N GLU A 161 7.24 -15.88 8.18
CA GLU A 161 6.09 -16.67 7.75
C GLU A 161 4.80 -16.02 8.26
N ALA A 162 3.99 -15.51 7.33
CA ALA A 162 2.73 -14.86 7.63
C ALA A 162 1.56 -15.70 7.13
N LYS A 163 0.45 -15.65 7.87
CA LYS A 163 -0.84 -16.25 7.50
C LYS A 163 -1.98 -15.25 7.77
N GLY A 164 -3.20 -15.62 7.41
CA GLY A 164 -4.40 -14.86 7.75
C GLY A 164 -4.35 -13.41 7.25
N TRP A 165 -4.81 -12.47 8.07
CA TRP A 165 -4.85 -11.05 7.69
C TRP A 165 -3.48 -10.44 7.46
N THR A 166 -2.45 -10.88 8.21
CA THR A 166 -1.07 -10.45 8.03
C THR A 166 -0.55 -10.78 6.63
N ALA A 167 -0.78 -12.02 6.17
CA ALA A 167 -0.40 -12.42 4.81
C ALA A 167 -1.12 -11.61 3.74
N ARG A 168 -2.39 -11.25 3.98
CA ARG A 168 -3.17 -10.39 3.09
C ARG A 168 -2.58 -8.99 2.96
N ILE A 169 -2.27 -8.33 4.08
CA ILE A 169 -1.65 -7.00 4.07
C ILE A 169 -0.31 -7.06 3.31
N ILE A 170 0.53 -8.05 3.59
CA ILE A 170 1.82 -8.20 2.90
C ILE A 170 1.64 -8.35 1.40
N GLN A 171 0.72 -9.22 0.94
CA GLN A 171 0.45 -9.38 -0.49
C GLN A 171 -0.01 -8.07 -1.15
N HIS A 172 -0.85 -7.29 -0.47
CA HIS A 172 -1.28 -5.97 -0.94
C HIS A 172 -0.11 -5.00 -1.09
N GLU A 173 0.76 -4.90 -0.08
CA GLU A 173 1.91 -4.00 -0.17
C GLU A 173 2.94 -4.47 -1.20
N MET A 174 3.12 -5.78 -1.36
CA MET A 174 3.97 -6.36 -2.41
C MET A 174 3.44 -6.04 -3.81
N ASP A 175 2.13 -6.09 -4.03
CA ASP A 175 1.53 -5.69 -5.31
C ASP A 175 1.89 -4.24 -5.69
N HIS A 176 1.86 -3.32 -4.72
CA HIS A 176 2.28 -1.93 -4.96
C HIS A 176 3.74 -1.82 -5.40
N LEU A 177 4.64 -2.65 -4.86
CA LEU A 177 6.04 -2.67 -5.29
C LEU A 177 6.22 -3.22 -6.71
N ASP A 178 5.28 -4.03 -7.18
CA ASP A 178 5.28 -4.61 -8.52
C ASP A 178 4.45 -3.80 -9.53
N GLY A 179 3.89 -2.66 -9.13
CA GLY A 179 3.04 -1.81 -9.98
C GLY A 179 1.64 -2.39 -10.23
N LYS A 180 1.23 -3.35 -9.40
CA LYS A 180 -0.10 -3.97 -9.40
C LYS A 180 -1.00 -3.27 -8.39
N PHE A 181 -2.29 -3.27 -8.70
CA PHE A 181 -3.31 -2.65 -7.88
C PHE A 181 -4.41 -3.66 -7.58
N PHE A 182 -5.12 -3.51 -6.46
CA PHE A 182 -6.18 -4.47 -6.09
C PHE A 182 -7.27 -4.59 -7.16
N THR A 183 -7.50 -3.53 -7.96
CA THR A 183 -8.45 -3.54 -9.08
C THR A 183 -8.05 -4.48 -10.22
N ASP A 184 -6.79 -4.90 -10.29
CA ASP A 184 -6.32 -5.87 -11.27
C ASP A 184 -6.61 -7.33 -10.85
N ILE A 185 -7.02 -7.53 -9.57
CA ILE A 185 -7.15 -8.83 -8.92
C ILE A 185 -8.58 -9.07 -8.42
N MET A 186 -9.31 -8.01 -8.10
CA MET A 186 -10.65 -8.06 -7.49
C MET A 186 -11.66 -8.84 -8.31
N ASP A 187 -12.70 -9.38 -7.64
CA ASP A 187 -13.95 -9.71 -8.30
C ASP A 187 -14.63 -8.40 -8.75
N PRO A 188 -14.75 -8.13 -10.07
CA PRO A 188 -15.27 -6.84 -10.54
C PRO A 188 -16.69 -6.55 -10.08
N LYS A 189 -17.52 -7.57 -9.84
CA LYS A 189 -18.91 -7.39 -9.38
C LYS A 189 -19.01 -6.98 -7.92
N SER A 190 -17.92 -7.13 -7.17
CA SER A 190 -17.85 -6.76 -5.76
C SER A 190 -17.34 -5.34 -5.51
N LEU A 191 -16.93 -4.60 -6.56
CA LEU A 191 -16.50 -3.22 -6.41
C LEU A 191 -17.66 -2.36 -5.90
N ALA A 192 -17.49 -1.79 -4.72
CA ALA A 192 -18.54 -1.03 -4.04
C ALA A 192 -18.02 0.33 -3.56
N CYS A 193 -18.87 1.35 -3.65
CA CYS A 193 -18.65 2.62 -2.95
C CYS A 193 -18.91 2.41 -1.45
N THR A 194 -17.99 2.79 -0.58
CA THR A 194 -18.09 2.49 0.87
C THR A 194 -19.23 3.21 1.58
N ILE A 195 -19.89 4.16 0.92
CA ILE A 195 -20.99 4.98 1.48
C ILE A 195 -22.28 4.91 0.65
N TRP A 196 -22.43 3.93 -0.25
CA TRP A 196 -23.59 3.85 -1.15
C TRP A 196 -24.92 3.86 -0.39
N ASP A 197 -24.97 3.20 0.77
CA ASP A 197 -26.15 3.10 1.61
C ASP A 197 -26.47 4.42 2.35
N VAL A 198 -25.44 5.21 2.67
CA VAL A 198 -25.59 6.55 3.24
C VAL A 198 -26.10 7.52 2.19
N VAL A 199 -25.62 7.43 0.94
CA VAL A 199 -26.12 8.24 -0.18
C VAL A 199 -27.61 7.96 -0.39
N ASN A 200 -28.00 6.69 -0.56
CA ASN A 200 -29.39 6.31 -0.81
C ASN A 200 -30.36 6.66 0.34
N ARG A 201 -29.86 6.84 1.57
CA ARG A 201 -30.70 7.23 2.72
C ARG A 201 -30.89 8.74 2.84
N ASN A 202 -30.05 9.53 2.18
CA ASN A 202 -30.03 10.99 2.26
C ASN A 202 -30.50 11.68 0.97
N GLU A 203 -30.96 10.90 -0.02
CA GLU A 203 -31.72 11.37 -1.20
C GLU A 203 -33.22 11.15 -0.98
#